data_AF-A0A3A0C442-F1
#
_entry.id   AF-A0A3A0C442-F1
#
_cell.length_a   1.000
_cell.length_b   1.000
_cell.length_c   1.000
_cell.angle_alpha   90.00
_cell.angle_beta   90.00
_cell.angle_gamma   90.00
#
_symmetry.space_group_name_H-M   'P 1'
#
loop_
_entity.id
_entity.type
_entity.pdbx_description
1 polymer ?
#
loop_
_entity_poly.entity_id
_entity_poly.type
_entity_poly.pdbx_seq_one_letter_code
_entity_poly.pdbx_strand_id
1 'polypeptide(L)'
;MKLGWMVLLVGVQGLALSVSMSVSAERKDPYTGKIEKEKKVLEKLRGTIVEKRKKSDEAEKKRESILQGLQSLDERLVQHRQEHQEIRKQLRKKDQEIQQMSVQLSRLSDRIEERRDAIAGRLRLQYIEGRYWQLKTLLAAGSSDDFQRRLRYLAAVSQHEYDILEAHQRDAERIAEVERSREEARQGILADKATTERKLAQIQGLKKQKRVFLAKITREKESHDRAVEELERSAARVDGLLKELEAWRRAMAAKPPSGAGGLHALRGTLPWPTEGQVVSYFGRQKHPTFNTYVQRKGIEIRAAEGSNIRSVLAGQVVYADWLKGYGLVIIVDHANGVFSLYAHASKILAVVGAKVEAGEPIGETGDTGMTGDNTLYFELREGAEPVDPLVWLSKR
;
A
#
# COMPACT_ATOMS: atom_id res chain seq x y z
N MET A 1 58.27 59.25 89.27
CA MET A 1 56.81 59.26 89.52
C MET A 1 56.09 58.72 88.29
N LYS A 2 54.93 58.11 88.51
CA LYS A 2 54.16 57.17 87.66
C LYS A 2 53.74 57.64 86.26
N LEU A 3 53.29 56.63 85.49
CA LEU A 3 52.40 56.57 84.29
C LEU A 3 53.10 56.73 82.91
N GLY A 4 52.84 55.92 81.88
CA GLY A 4 51.95 54.76 81.70
C GLY A 4 51.77 54.40 80.20
N TRP A 5 51.31 53.16 79.94
CA TRP A 5 50.65 52.61 78.72
C TRP A 5 51.59 52.22 77.56
N MET A 6 51.95 50.94 77.33
CA MET A 6 51.20 49.73 76.93
C MET A 6 50.74 49.73 75.46
N VAL A 7 51.56 49.11 74.60
CA VAL A 7 51.30 48.80 73.17
C VAL A 7 51.00 47.30 73.04
N LEU A 8 49.88 46.98 72.40
CA LEU A 8 49.38 45.63 72.09
C LEU A 8 49.93 45.17 70.73
N LEU A 9 50.53 43.98 70.69
CA LEU A 9 50.99 43.28 69.49
C LEU A 9 50.30 41.90 69.49
N VAL A 10 49.30 41.72 68.62
CA VAL A 10 48.53 40.47 68.48
C VAL A 10 49.21 39.59 67.41
N GLY A 11 49.72 38.44 67.85
CA GLY A 11 50.24 37.38 67.00
C GLY A 11 49.14 36.44 66.51
N VAL A 12 49.23 36.06 65.23
CA VAL A 12 48.36 35.10 64.55
C VAL A 12 48.88 33.69 64.82
N GLN A 13 48.04 32.81 65.40
CA GLN A 13 48.27 31.36 65.42
C GLN A 13 47.14 30.64 64.66
N GLY A 14 47.55 29.72 63.80
CA GLY A 14 46.70 29.00 62.84
C GLY A 14 45.86 27.88 63.47
N LEU A 15 44.65 27.75 62.95
CA LEU A 15 43.74 26.62 63.19
C LEU A 15 43.72 25.73 61.93
N ALA A 16 44.30 24.53 62.05
CA ALA A 16 44.16 23.48 61.06
C ALA A 16 42.84 22.73 61.33
N LEU A 17 41.79 23.02 60.56
CA LEU A 17 40.59 22.18 60.49
C LEU A 17 40.82 21.06 59.47
N SER A 18 40.91 19.83 59.96
CA SER A 18 40.87 18.61 59.17
C SER A 18 39.45 18.36 58.64
N VAL A 19 39.17 18.83 57.43
CA VAL A 19 37.97 18.45 56.69
C VAL A 19 38.13 17.00 56.24
N SER A 20 37.43 16.09 56.91
CA SER A 20 37.29 14.71 56.48
C SER A 20 36.40 14.67 55.24
N MET A 21 37.00 14.68 54.05
CA MET A 21 36.27 14.41 52.80
C MET A 21 35.84 12.95 52.80
N SER A 22 34.59 12.70 53.15
CA SER A 22 33.92 11.45 52.83
C SER A 22 33.71 11.40 51.32
N VAL A 23 34.64 10.77 50.60
CA VAL A 23 34.47 10.44 49.19
C VAL A 23 33.41 9.34 49.11
N SER A 24 32.14 9.74 49.03
CA SER A 24 31.09 8.86 48.55
C SER A 24 31.39 8.55 47.10
N ALA A 25 31.96 7.38 46.83
CA ALA A 25 32.14 6.85 45.49
C ALA A 25 30.76 6.74 44.81
N GLU A 26 30.47 7.67 43.89
CA GLU A 26 29.32 7.64 43.01
C GLU A 26 29.37 6.35 42.17
N ARG A 27 28.70 5.29 42.64
CA ARG A 27 28.48 4.07 41.86
C ARG A 27 27.65 4.47 40.64
N LYS A 28 28.27 4.47 39.45
CA LYS A 28 27.60 4.74 38.18
C LYS A 28 26.41 3.82 38.02
N ASP A 29 25.23 4.41 38.00
CA ASP A 29 23.96 3.72 37.86
C ASP A 29 23.88 3.05 36.46
N PRO A 30 23.85 1.71 36.37
CA PRO A 30 23.94 0.93 35.12
C PRO A 30 22.74 1.15 34.20
N TYR A 31 21.61 1.60 34.75
CA TYR A 31 20.39 1.83 33.99
C TYR A 31 20.47 3.15 33.23
N THR A 32 21.24 4.12 33.71
CA THR A 32 21.41 5.42 33.04
C THR A 32 21.89 5.26 31.60
N GLY A 33 22.91 4.42 31.37
CA GLY A 33 23.44 4.18 30.02
C GLY A 33 22.50 3.39 29.10
N LYS A 34 21.63 2.54 29.66
CA LYS A 34 20.62 1.79 28.89
C LYS A 34 19.43 2.67 28.53
N ILE A 35 18.92 3.44 29.50
CA ILE A 35 17.86 4.44 29.31
C ILE A 35 18.31 5.48 28.29
N GLU A 36 19.56 5.96 28.35
CA GLU A 36 20.08 6.94 27.40
C GLU A 36 20.21 6.38 25.98
N LYS A 37 20.59 5.09 25.84
CA LYS A 37 20.58 4.40 24.55
C LYS A 37 19.17 4.25 23.99
N GLU A 38 18.20 3.84 24.80
CA GLU A 38 16.81 3.72 24.33
C GLU A 38 16.16 5.09 24.06
N LYS A 39 16.49 6.14 24.82
CA LYS A 39 16.09 7.53 24.50
C LYS A 39 16.63 7.95 23.14
N LYS A 40 17.90 7.65 22.83
CA LYS A 40 18.47 7.92 21.50
C LYS A 40 17.79 7.13 20.38
N VAL A 41 17.37 5.88 20.65
CA VAL A 41 16.60 5.08 19.69
C VAL A 41 15.21 5.68 19.47
N LEU A 42 14.55 6.11 20.55
CA LEU A 42 13.23 6.76 20.49
C LEU A 42 13.31 8.11 19.74
N GLU A 43 14.34 8.92 19.97
CA GLU A 43 14.54 10.16 19.21
C GLU A 43 14.75 9.90 17.73
N LYS A 44 15.58 8.90 17.37
CA LYS A 44 15.75 8.49 15.96
C LYS A 44 14.43 8.02 15.34
N LEU A 45 13.65 7.21 16.06
CA LEU A 45 12.33 6.75 15.62
C LEU A 45 11.37 7.94 15.41
N ARG A 46 11.28 8.86 16.37
CA ARG A 46 10.47 10.09 16.24
C ARG A 46 10.91 10.94 15.05
N GLY A 47 12.21 11.08 14.82
CA GLY A 47 12.75 11.74 13.63
C GLY A 47 12.30 11.07 12.33
N THR A 48 12.39 9.74 12.25
CA THR A 48 11.92 8.99 11.06
C THR A 48 10.41 9.06 10.87
N ILE A 49 9.62 9.11 11.94
CA ILE A 49 8.15 9.29 11.88
C ILE A 49 7.83 10.66 11.28
N VAL A 50 8.46 11.73 11.75
CA VAL A 50 8.24 13.09 11.22
C VAL A 50 8.61 13.16 9.73
N GLU A 51 9.74 12.55 9.33
CA GLU A 51 10.15 12.52 7.92
C GLU A 51 9.16 11.73 7.05
N LYS A 52 8.70 10.56 7.52
CA LYS A 52 7.72 9.74 6.80
C LYS A 52 6.34 10.40 6.72
N ARG A 53 5.92 11.10 7.79
CA ARG A 53 4.68 11.87 7.82
C ARG A 53 4.72 13.02 6.81
N LYS A 54 5.83 13.77 6.78
CA LYS A 54 6.05 14.82 5.77
C LYS A 54 5.99 14.26 4.35
N LYS A 55 6.58 13.08 4.10
CA LYS A 55 6.48 12.39 2.80
C LYS A 55 5.04 11.96 2.47
N SER A 56 4.25 11.53 3.46
CA SER A 56 2.82 11.22 3.25
C SER A 56 2.03 12.49 2.90
N ASP A 57 2.24 13.60 3.62
CA ASP A 57 1.58 14.89 3.34
C ASP A 57 1.96 15.45 1.95
N GLU A 58 3.21 15.29 1.54
CA GLU A 58 3.65 15.64 0.18
C GLU A 58 2.99 14.76 -0.89
N ALA A 59 2.81 13.46 -0.63
CA ALA A 59 2.08 12.55 -1.51
C ALA A 59 0.58 12.90 -1.57
N GLU A 60 -0.02 13.37 -0.48
CA GLU A 60 -1.40 13.85 -0.41
C GLU A 60 -1.61 15.11 -1.26
N LYS A 61 -0.72 16.11 -1.14
CA LYS A 61 -0.77 17.33 -1.97
C LYS A 61 -0.59 17.01 -3.46
N LYS A 62 0.32 16.08 -3.79
CA LYS A 62 0.49 15.59 -5.17
C LYS A 62 -0.78 14.88 -5.65
N ARG A 63 -1.42 14.05 -4.82
CA ARG A 63 -2.70 13.42 -5.14
C ARG A 63 -3.76 14.46 -5.46
N GLU A 64 -3.88 15.52 -4.66
CA GLU A 64 -4.87 16.57 -4.88
C GLU A 64 -4.64 17.35 -6.18
N SER A 65 -3.39 17.73 -6.47
CA SER A 65 -3.02 18.34 -7.75
C SER A 65 -3.31 17.40 -8.95
N ILE A 66 -3.05 16.10 -8.80
CA ILE A 66 -3.35 15.13 -9.86
C ILE A 66 -4.86 14.90 -9.98
N LEU A 67 -5.64 14.97 -8.90
CA LEU A 67 -7.11 14.91 -8.96
C LEU A 67 -7.68 16.09 -9.76
N GLN A 68 -7.12 17.29 -9.61
CA GLN A 68 -7.44 18.43 -10.49
C GLN A 68 -7.07 18.14 -11.95
N GLY A 69 -5.90 17.54 -12.19
CA GLY A 69 -5.54 17.05 -13.53
C GLY A 69 -6.52 16.00 -14.08
N LEU A 70 -7.05 15.13 -13.21
CA LEU A 70 -8.04 14.11 -13.54
C LEU A 70 -9.38 14.72 -13.97
N GLN A 71 -9.74 15.87 -13.40
CA GLN A 71 -10.93 16.62 -13.81
C GLN A 71 -10.82 17.03 -15.28
N SER A 72 -9.66 17.53 -15.72
CA SER A 72 -9.44 17.85 -17.15
C SER A 72 -9.52 16.61 -18.06
N LEU A 73 -9.13 15.43 -17.56
CA LEU A 73 -9.28 14.17 -18.29
C LEU A 73 -10.75 13.72 -18.35
N ASP A 74 -11.52 13.95 -17.28
CA ASP A 74 -12.95 13.68 -17.25
C ASP A 74 -13.73 14.59 -18.20
N GLU A 75 -13.36 15.87 -18.27
CA GLU A 75 -13.92 16.81 -19.26
C GLU A 75 -13.68 16.32 -20.69
N ARG A 76 -12.45 15.91 -21.02
CA ARG A 76 -12.13 15.31 -22.34
C ARG A 76 -12.92 14.03 -22.60
N LEU A 77 -13.10 13.18 -21.59
CA LEU A 77 -13.90 11.96 -21.69
C LEU A 77 -15.38 12.27 -21.97
N VAL A 78 -15.93 13.32 -21.35
CA VAL A 78 -17.30 13.76 -21.60
C VAL A 78 -17.43 14.31 -23.03
N GLN A 79 -16.51 15.19 -23.45
CA GLN A 79 -16.47 15.73 -24.81
C GLN A 79 -16.43 14.62 -25.87
N HIS A 80 -15.50 13.67 -25.76
CA HIS A 80 -15.41 12.56 -26.72
C HIS A 80 -16.63 11.65 -26.72
N ARG A 81 -17.31 11.47 -25.57
CA ARG A 81 -18.58 10.73 -25.53
C ARG A 81 -19.70 11.47 -26.25
N GLN A 82 -19.80 12.79 -26.08
CA GLN A 82 -20.79 13.61 -26.76
C GLN A 82 -20.56 13.59 -28.28
N GLU A 83 -19.31 13.79 -28.72
CA GLU A 83 -18.92 13.68 -30.14
C GLU A 83 -19.28 12.30 -30.71
N HIS A 84 -18.95 11.22 -30.00
CA HIS A 84 -19.26 9.85 -30.41
C HIS A 84 -20.79 9.62 -30.52
N GLN A 85 -21.58 10.15 -29.58
CA GLN A 85 -23.04 10.07 -29.66
C GLN A 85 -23.61 10.84 -30.85
N GLU A 86 -23.05 12.01 -31.15
CA GLU A 86 -23.49 12.82 -32.29
C GLU A 86 -23.18 12.11 -33.61
N ILE A 87 -21.95 11.61 -33.79
CA ILE A 87 -21.58 10.82 -34.97
C ILE A 87 -22.51 9.60 -35.13
N ARG A 88 -22.84 8.91 -34.02
CA ARG A 88 -23.76 7.76 -34.06
C ARG A 88 -25.17 8.15 -34.50
N LYS A 89 -25.67 9.34 -34.13
CA LYS A 89 -26.95 9.86 -34.61
C LYS A 89 -26.90 10.17 -36.11
N GLN A 90 -25.83 10.82 -36.57
CA GLN A 90 -25.63 11.12 -37.98
C GLN A 90 -25.55 9.84 -38.82
N LEU A 91 -24.84 8.82 -38.33
CA LEU A 91 -24.76 7.50 -38.98
C LEU A 91 -26.14 6.87 -39.17
N ARG A 92 -27.00 6.91 -38.16
CA ARG A 92 -28.38 6.40 -38.24
C ARG A 92 -29.23 7.14 -39.26
N LYS A 93 -29.07 8.47 -39.37
CA LYS A 93 -29.78 9.27 -40.39
C LYS A 93 -29.32 8.89 -41.80
N LYS A 94 -27.99 8.82 -42.03
CA LYS A 94 -27.43 8.40 -43.31
C LYS A 94 -27.85 6.98 -43.71
N ASP A 95 -27.89 6.04 -42.75
CA ASP A 95 -28.38 4.68 -42.98
C ASP A 95 -29.85 4.69 -43.45
N GLN A 96 -30.71 5.51 -42.83
CA GLN A 96 -32.11 5.67 -43.23
C GLN A 96 -32.23 6.30 -44.64
N GLU A 97 -31.42 7.31 -44.95
CA GLU A 97 -31.37 7.94 -46.28
C GLU A 97 -30.97 6.93 -47.36
N ILE A 98 -29.94 6.10 -47.11
CA ILE A 98 -29.52 5.04 -48.04
C ILE A 98 -30.62 3.99 -48.24
N GLN A 99 -31.35 3.63 -47.18
CA GLN A 99 -32.50 2.72 -47.31
C GLN A 99 -33.59 3.34 -48.20
N GLN A 100 -33.92 4.61 -47.99
CA GLN A 100 -34.89 5.32 -48.83
C GLN A 100 -34.44 5.40 -50.29
N MET A 101 -33.17 5.75 -50.55
CA MET A 101 -32.58 5.76 -51.90
C MET A 101 -32.62 4.37 -52.54
N SER A 102 -32.37 3.31 -51.77
CA SER A 102 -32.41 1.94 -52.29
C SER A 102 -33.83 1.53 -52.70
N VAL A 103 -34.85 1.92 -51.92
CA VAL A 103 -36.26 1.71 -52.29
C VAL A 103 -36.64 2.54 -53.51
N GLN A 104 -36.18 3.79 -53.61
CA GLN A 104 -36.40 4.64 -54.78
C GLN A 104 -35.79 4.05 -56.05
N LEU A 105 -34.55 3.52 -55.96
CA LEU A 105 -33.88 2.83 -57.06
C LEU A 105 -34.68 1.62 -57.52
N SER A 106 -35.13 0.76 -56.61
CA SER A 106 -35.98 -0.40 -56.96
C SER A 106 -37.21 0.04 -57.78
N ARG A 107 -37.96 1.05 -57.29
CA ARG A 107 -39.16 1.55 -57.98
C ARG A 107 -38.86 2.21 -59.33
N LEU A 108 -37.69 2.80 -59.50
CA LEU A 108 -37.27 3.36 -60.79
C LEU A 108 -36.86 2.25 -61.75
N SER A 109 -36.13 1.24 -61.28
CA SER A 109 -35.76 0.07 -62.06
C SER A 109 -36.99 -0.67 -62.58
N ASP A 110 -37.99 -0.92 -61.73
CA ASP A 110 -39.24 -1.58 -62.13
C ASP A 110 -39.97 -0.77 -63.22
N ARG A 111 -40.08 0.56 -63.06
CA ARG A 111 -40.71 1.45 -64.06
C ARG A 111 -39.95 1.48 -65.39
N ILE A 112 -38.63 1.45 -65.35
CA ILE A 112 -37.80 1.39 -66.55
C ILE A 112 -38.00 0.07 -67.28
N GLU A 113 -38.09 -1.04 -66.54
CA GLU A 113 -38.35 -2.37 -67.11
C GLU A 113 -39.72 -2.44 -67.77
N GLU A 114 -40.79 -1.99 -67.09
CA GLU A 114 -42.14 -1.91 -67.65
C GLU A 114 -42.19 -1.07 -68.94
N ARG A 115 -41.52 0.10 -68.95
CA ARG A 115 -41.46 0.95 -70.15
C ARG A 115 -40.63 0.32 -71.25
N ARG A 116 -39.54 -0.38 -70.91
CA ARG A 116 -38.70 -1.09 -71.89
C ARG A 116 -39.52 -2.16 -72.60
N ASP A 117 -40.36 -2.89 -71.88
CA ASP A 117 -41.25 -3.89 -72.45
C ASP A 117 -42.33 -3.26 -73.36
N ALA A 118 -42.92 -2.14 -72.93
CA ALA A 118 -43.87 -1.39 -73.75
C ALA A 118 -43.24 -0.87 -75.06
N ILE A 119 -42.04 -0.29 -74.97
CA ILE A 119 -41.27 0.17 -76.14
C ILE A 119 -40.92 -1.02 -77.05
N ALA A 120 -40.44 -2.13 -76.48
CA ALA A 120 -40.09 -3.33 -77.26
C ALA A 120 -41.30 -3.94 -77.97
N GLY A 121 -42.46 -4.01 -77.30
CA GLY A 121 -43.72 -4.44 -77.91
C GLY A 121 -44.13 -3.54 -79.08
N ARG A 122 -43.97 -2.23 -78.93
CA ARG A 122 -44.28 -1.27 -79.99
C ARG A 122 -43.33 -1.36 -81.18
N LEU A 123 -42.02 -1.46 -80.93
CA LEU A 123 -41.02 -1.66 -81.98
C LEU A 123 -41.25 -2.96 -82.76
N ARG A 124 -41.69 -4.03 -82.08
CA ARG A 124 -42.07 -5.29 -82.73
C ARG A 124 -43.27 -5.13 -83.66
N LEU A 125 -44.32 -4.41 -83.22
CA LEU A 125 -45.48 -4.12 -84.08
C LEU A 125 -45.07 -3.30 -85.31
N GLN A 126 -44.24 -2.27 -85.12
CA GLN A 126 -43.73 -1.45 -86.22
C GLN A 126 -42.89 -2.27 -87.22
N TYR A 127 -42.11 -3.24 -86.73
CA TYR A 127 -41.36 -4.16 -87.57
C TYR A 127 -42.28 -5.05 -88.43
N ILE A 128 -43.34 -5.61 -87.83
CA ILE A 128 -44.30 -6.50 -88.52
C ILE A 128 -45.13 -5.73 -89.57
N GLU A 129 -45.65 -4.55 -89.22
CA GLU A 129 -46.49 -3.73 -90.11
C GLU A 129 -45.68 -3.02 -91.21
N GLY A 130 -44.35 -2.93 -91.05
CA GLY A 130 -43.43 -2.35 -92.01
C GLY A 130 -43.35 -0.82 -91.96
N ARG A 131 -42.40 -0.27 -92.73
CA ARG A 131 -41.98 1.15 -92.66
C ARG A 131 -43.09 2.16 -92.96
N TYR A 132 -44.13 1.79 -93.70
CA TYR A 132 -45.16 2.71 -94.20
C TYR A 132 -46.56 2.43 -93.65
N TRP A 133 -46.69 1.76 -92.51
CA TRP A 133 -47.99 1.38 -91.93
C TRP A 133 -48.88 2.59 -91.59
N GLN A 134 -48.28 3.72 -91.19
CA GLN A 134 -49.01 4.97 -90.91
C GLN A 134 -49.64 5.53 -92.19
N LEU A 135 -48.88 5.52 -93.29
CA LEU A 135 -49.39 5.94 -94.61
C LEU A 135 -50.47 5.00 -95.11
N LYS A 136 -50.29 3.69 -94.95
CA LYS A 136 -51.32 2.68 -95.28
C LYS A 136 -52.61 2.92 -94.50
N THR A 137 -52.51 3.28 -93.22
CA THR A 137 -53.67 3.57 -92.36
C THR A 137 -54.40 4.84 -92.78
N LEU A 138 -53.67 5.90 -93.13
CA LEU A 138 -54.23 7.16 -93.62
C LEU A 138 -54.86 7.04 -95.01
N LEU A 139 -54.18 6.37 -95.95
CA LEU A 139 -54.64 6.17 -97.32
C LEU A 139 -55.83 5.20 -97.42
N ALA A 140 -56.04 4.35 -96.42
CA ALA A 140 -57.22 3.48 -96.31
C ALA A 140 -58.48 4.20 -95.81
N ALA A 141 -58.46 5.53 -95.65
CA ALA A 141 -59.64 6.30 -95.26
C ALA A 141 -60.70 6.33 -96.36
N GLY A 142 -61.96 6.03 -96.01
CA GLY A 142 -63.09 6.02 -96.95
C GLY A 142 -63.77 7.39 -97.16
N SER A 143 -63.45 8.38 -96.32
CA SER A 143 -63.98 9.75 -96.41
C SER A 143 -63.02 10.78 -95.81
N SER A 144 -63.24 12.06 -96.11
CA SER A 144 -62.46 13.17 -95.55
C SER A 144 -62.53 13.21 -94.01
N ASP A 145 -63.70 12.98 -93.43
CA ASP A 145 -63.85 12.96 -91.96
C ASP A 145 -63.13 11.76 -91.33
N ASP A 146 -63.12 10.62 -92.02
CA ASP A 146 -62.38 9.43 -91.56
C ASP A 146 -60.86 9.66 -91.61
N PHE A 147 -60.37 10.29 -92.68
CA PHE A 147 -58.98 10.70 -92.79
C PHE A 147 -58.57 11.64 -91.64
N GLN A 148 -59.38 12.66 -91.34
CA GLN A 148 -59.09 13.60 -90.25
C GLN A 148 -59.07 12.91 -88.88
N ARG A 149 -59.99 11.97 -88.61
CA ARG A 149 -59.99 11.19 -87.36
C ARG A 149 -58.73 10.34 -87.24
N ARG A 150 -58.36 9.59 -88.29
CA ARG A 150 -57.14 8.76 -88.30
C ARG A 150 -55.88 9.59 -88.12
N LEU A 151 -55.81 10.77 -88.75
CA LEU A 151 -54.69 11.70 -88.57
C LEU A 151 -54.55 12.16 -87.12
N ARG A 152 -55.68 12.53 -86.46
CA ARG A 152 -55.67 12.88 -85.04
C ARG A 152 -55.24 11.72 -84.14
N TYR A 153 -55.71 10.50 -84.41
CA TYR A 153 -55.30 9.32 -83.64
C TYR A 153 -53.81 9.00 -83.81
N LEU A 154 -53.27 9.08 -85.03
CA LEU A 154 -51.84 8.88 -85.26
C LEU A 154 -50.99 9.94 -84.56
N ALA A 155 -51.42 11.21 -84.58
CA ALA A 155 -50.74 12.27 -83.84
C ALA A 155 -50.75 11.99 -82.32
N ALA A 156 -51.89 11.57 -81.76
CA ALA A 156 -51.99 11.22 -80.35
C ALA A 156 -51.10 10.02 -79.97
N VAL A 157 -51.02 8.99 -80.81
CA VAL A 157 -50.14 7.83 -80.61
C VAL A 157 -48.67 8.24 -80.69
N SER A 158 -48.28 9.03 -81.68
CA SER A 158 -46.90 9.51 -81.82
C SER A 158 -46.47 10.40 -80.66
N GLN A 159 -47.38 11.23 -80.13
CA GLN A 159 -47.10 12.03 -78.95
C GLN A 159 -46.88 11.13 -77.73
N HIS A 160 -47.75 10.14 -77.53
CA HIS A 160 -47.61 9.19 -76.43
C HIS A 160 -46.31 8.37 -76.51
N GLU A 161 -45.89 7.96 -77.70
CA GLU A 161 -44.60 7.28 -77.92
C GLU A 161 -43.41 8.18 -77.55
N TYR A 162 -43.45 9.46 -77.91
CA TYR A 162 -42.44 10.44 -77.52
C TYR A 162 -42.40 10.61 -76.00
N ASP A 163 -43.56 10.76 -75.35
CA ASP A 163 -43.67 10.93 -73.90
C ASP A 163 -43.08 9.72 -73.14
N ILE A 164 -43.30 8.49 -73.63
CA ILE A 164 -42.72 7.27 -73.04
C ILE A 164 -41.19 7.28 -73.14
N LEU A 165 -40.63 7.62 -74.31
CA LEU A 165 -39.18 7.66 -74.53
C LEU A 165 -38.51 8.74 -73.69
N GLU A 166 -39.10 9.93 -73.64
CA GLU A 166 -38.60 11.03 -72.81
C GLU A 166 -38.68 10.68 -71.31
N ALA A 167 -39.76 10.06 -70.86
CA ALA A 167 -39.87 9.60 -69.48
C ALA A 167 -38.87 8.49 -69.15
N HIS A 168 -38.60 7.57 -70.08
CA HIS A 168 -37.57 6.53 -69.94
C HIS A 168 -36.17 7.13 -69.79
N GLN A 169 -35.80 8.10 -70.63
CA GLN A 169 -34.52 8.81 -70.52
C GLN A 169 -34.40 9.53 -69.18
N ARG A 170 -35.44 10.26 -68.76
CA ARG A 170 -35.47 10.96 -67.47
C ARG A 170 -35.32 10.02 -66.27
N ASP A 171 -35.98 8.87 -66.28
CA ASP A 171 -35.83 7.89 -65.19
C ASP A 171 -34.44 7.25 -65.19
N ALA A 172 -33.84 7.00 -66.36
CA ALA A 172 -32.48 6.47 -66.46
C ALA A 172 -31.43 7.45 -65.90
N GLU A 173 -31.55 8.74 -66.23
CA GLU A 173 -30.73 9.81 -65.64
C GLU A 173 -30.94 9.88 -64.11
N ARG A 174 -32.20 9.74 -63.66
CA ARG A 174 -32.51 9.76 -62.23
C ARG A 174 -31.91 8.59 -61.48
N ILE A 175 -31.89 7.39 -62.06
CA ILE A 175 -31.20 6.23 -61.48
C ILE A 175 -29.71 6.55 -61.31
N ALA A 176 -29.04 7.02 -62.37
CA ALA A 176 -27.61 7.33 -62.32
C ALA A 176 -27.27 8.36 -61.22
N GLU A 177 -28.12 9.38 -61.06
CA GLU A 177 -27.96 10.39 -60.01
C GLU A 177 -28.16 9.81 -58.60
N VAL A 178 -29.22 9.03 -58.39
CA VAL A 178 -29.50 8.41 -57.07
C VAL A 178 -28.43 7.37 -56.72
N GLU A 179 -27.92 6.62 -57.70
CA GLU A 179 -26.79 5.70 -57.49
C GLU A 179 -25.53 6.43 -57.06
N ARG A 180 -25.20 7.56 -57.70
CA ARG A 180 -24.06 8.40 -57.33
C ARG A 180 -24.22 8.92 -55.89
N SER A 181 -25.36 9.52 -55.55
CA SER A 181 -25.61 10.02 -54.19
C SER A 181 -25.57 8.91 -53.14
N ARG A 182 -26.09 7.72 -53.46
CA ARG A 182 -26.05 6.55 -52.56
C ARG A 182 -24.63 6.09 -52.31
N GLU A 183 -23.77 6.07 -53.33
CA GLU A 183 -22.37 5.67 -53.20
C GLU A 183 -21.57 6.70 -52.38
N GLU A 184 -21.78 8.00 -52.63
CA GLU A 184 -21.20 9.06 -51.81
C GLU A 184 -21.60 8.94 -50.33
N ALA A 185 -22.89 8.67 -50.06
CA ALA A 185 -23.38 8.43 -48.71
C ALA A 185 -22.73 7.20 -48.06
N ARG A 186 -22.53 6.10 -48.82
CA ARG A 186 -21.85 4.89 -48.34
C ARG A 186 -20.38 5.17 -47.99
N GLN A 187 -19.65 5.89 -48.83
CA GLN A 187 -18.27 6.28 -48.53
C GLN A 187 -18.20 7.17 -47.29
N GLY A 188 -19.14 8.12 -47.15
CA GLY A 188 -19.28 8.93 -45.95
C GLY A 188 -19.49 8.10 -44.68
N ILE A 189 -20.33 7.07 -44.73
CA ILE A 189 -20.56 6.14 -43.61
C ILE A 189 -19.29 5.37 -43.24
N LEU A 190 -18.50 4.91 -44.21
CA LEU A 190 -17.25 4.21 -43.94
C LEU A 190 -16.25 5.12 -43.22
N ALA A 191 -16.14 6.38 -43.64
CA ALA A 191 -15.32 7.38 -42.97
C ALA A 191 -15.81 7.65 -41.53
N ASP A 192 -17.13 7.82 -41.33
CA ASP A 192 -17.73 8.04 -40.01
C ASP A 192 -17.59 6.82 -39.07
N LYS A 193 -17.61 5.60 -39.61
CA LYS A 193 -17.32 4.37 -38.84
C LYS A 193 -15.86 4.35 -38.38
N ALA A 194 -14.91 4.66 -39.26
CA ALA A 194 -13.50 4.74 -38.90
C ALA A 194 -13.22 5.82 -37.85
N THR A 195 -13.86 6.99 -37.94
CA THR A 195 -13.72 8.04 -36.90
C THR A 195 -14.33 7.60 -35.57
N THR A 196 -15.47 6.91 -35.61
CA THR A 196 -16.15 6.33 -34.43
C THR A 196 -15.23 5.33 -33.70
N GLU A 197 -14.59 4.41 -34.42
CA GLU A 197 -13.65 3.44 -33.86
C GLU A 197 -12.44 4.12 -33.22
N ARG A 198 -11.87 5.14 -33.89
CA ARG A 198 -10.77 5.94 -33.33
C ARG A 198 -11.18 6.64 -32.02
N LYS A 199 -12.38 7.25 -31.98
CA LYS A 199 -12.90 7.90 -30.76
C LYS A 199 -13.13 6.90 -29.63
N LEU A 200 -13.65 5.71 -29.92
CA LEU A 200 -13.80 4.64 -28.92
C LEU A 200 -12.44 4.19 -28.36
N ALA A 201 -11.44 4.01 -29.21
CA ALA A 201 -10.08 3.68 -28.78
C ALA A 201 -9.48 4.80 -27.88
N GLN A 202 -9.68 6.07 -28.23
CA GLN A 202 -9.27 7.21 -27.40
C GLN A 202 -9.96 7.20 -26.03
N ILE A 203 -11.27 7.00 -25.98
CA ILE A 203 -12.04 6.90 -24.72
C ILE A 203 -11.52 5.75 -23.85
N GLN A 204 -11.25 4.58 -24.43
CA GLN A 204 -10.71 3.44 -23.71
C GLN A 204 -9.29 3.71 -23.19
N GLY A 205 -8.44 4.34 -24.01
CA GLY A 205 -7.09 4.76 -23.64
C GLY A 205 -7.10 5.72 -22.45
N LEU A 206 -7.93 6.77 -22.49
CA LEU A 206 -8.09 7.74 -21.41
C LEU A 206 -8.61 7.08 -20.12
N LYS A 207 -9.60 6.17 -20.22
CA LYS A 207 -10.09 5.40 -19.06
C LYS A 207 -8.99 4.54 -18.44
N LYS A 208 -8.16 3.88 -19.25
CA LYS A 208 -7.04 3.06 -18.78
C LYS A 208 -5.99 3.92 -18.08
N GLN A 209 -5.60 5.05 -18.68
CA GLN A 209 -4.69 6.01 -18.07
C GLN A 209 -5.21 6.48 -16.70
N LYS A 210 -6.48 6.90 -16.62
CA LYS A 210 -7.13 7.31 -15.36
C LYS A 210 -7.02 6.22 -14.29
N ARG A 211 -7.34 4.96 -14.64
CA ARG A 211 -7.27 3.83 -13.70
C ARG A 211 -5.86 3.58 -13.18
N VAL A 212 -4.86 3.62 -14.07
CA VAL A 212 -3.45 3.40 -13.71
C VAL A 212 -2.94 4.53 -12.81
N PHE A 213 -3.23 5.79 -13.14
CA PHE A 213 -2.84 6.93 -12.32
C PHE A 213 -3.48 6.88 -10.92
N LEU A 214 -4.79 6.60 -10.83
CA LEU A 214 -5.47 6.45 -9.54
C LEU A 214 -4.89 5.31 -8.70
N ALA A 215 -4.60 4.16 -9.32
CA ALA A 215 -4.03 3.01 -8.62
C ALA A 215 -2.60 3.29 -8.11
N LYS A 216 -1.77 4.00 -8.89
CA LYS A 216 -0.42 4.38 -8.48
C LYS A 216 -0.45 5.29 -7.26
N ILE A 217 -1.29 6.33 -7.29
CA ILE A 217 -1.35 7.35 -6.24
C ILE A 217 -1.94 6.79 -4.94
N THR A 218 -2.99 5.98 -5.04
CA THR A 218 -3.57 5.30 -3.87
C THR A 218 -2.57 4.37 -3.20
N ARG A 219 -1.83 3.59 -4.00
CA ARG A 219 -0.80 2.67 -3.49
C ARG A 219 0.38 3.38 -2.84
N GLU A 220 0.87 4.48 -3.42
CA GLU A 220 1.95 5.28 -2.81
C GLU A 220 1.53 5.84 -1.45
N LYS A 221 0.33 6.43 -1.34
CA LYS A 221 -0.21 6.94 -0.07
C LYS A 221 -0.36 5.82 0.98
N GLU A 222 -1.03 4.73 0.64
CA GLU A 222 -1.22 3.60 1.56
C GLU A 222 0.11 3.04 2.06
N SER A 223 1.16 3.01 1.23
CA SER A 223 2.48 2.53 1.64
C SER A 223 3.14 3.44 2.68
N HIS A 224 2.97 4.76 2.56
CA HIS A 224 3.52 5.73 3.51
C HIS A 224 2.75 5.72 4.83
N ASP A 225 1.42 5.66 4.77
CA ASP A 225 0.56 5.62 5.96
C ASP A 225 0.82 4.34 6.78
N ARG A 226 0.92 3.17 6.14
CA ARG A 226 1.28 1.92 6.82
C ARG A 226 2.65 1.97 7.50
N ALA A 227 3.64 2.59 6.83
CA ALA A 227 4.98 2.74 7.41
C ALA A 227 4.98 3.69 8.62
N VAL A 228 4.19 4.77 8.59
CA VAL A 228 4.03 5.67 9.74
C VAL A 228 3.38 4.91 10.90
N GLU A 229 2.30 4.17 10.64
CA GLU A 229 1.57 3.42 11.67
C GLU A 229 2.45 2.35 12.35
N GLU A 230 3.26 1.62 11.60
CA GLU A 230 4.19 0.63 12.15
C GLU A 230 5.28 1.29 13.01
N LEU A 231 5.83 2.42 12.55
CA LEU A 231 6.82 3.18 13.30
C LEU A 231 6.23 3.76 14.58
N GLU A 232 5.01 4.29 14.56
CA GLU A 232 4.30 4.78 15.76
C GLU A 232 4.08 3.65 16.78
N ARG A 233 3.63 2.47 16.33
CA ARG A 233 3.54 1.28 17.20
C ARG A 233 4.89 0.88 17.78
N SER A 234 5.96 0.99 17.00
CA SER A 234 7.32 0.71 17.49
C SER A 234 7.79 1.74 18.53
N ALA A 235 7.51 3.02 18.31
CA ALA A 235 7.85 4.10 19.23
C ALA A 235 7.07 4.00 20.54
N ALA A 236 5.77 3.67 20.49
CA ALA A 236 4.94 3.44 21.67
C ALA A 236 5.46 2.29 22.54
N ARG A 237 5.94 1.19 21.91
CA ARG A 237 6.56 0.07 22.63
C ARG A 237 7.85 0.49 23.35
N VAL A 238 8.72 1.25 22.69
CA VAL A 238 9.97 1.74 23.30
C VAL A 238 9.67 2.72 24.43
N ASP A 239 8.71 3.64 24.24
CA ASP A 239 8.29 4.59 25.30
C ASP A 239 7.74 3.87 26.54
N GLY A 240 6.97 2.79 26.34
CA GLY A 240 6.50 1.92 27.43
C GLY A 240 7.65 1.26 28.21
N LEU A 241 8.59 0.61 27.50
CA LEU A 241 9.78 0.02 28.12
C LEU A 241 10.59 1.04 28.91
N LEU A 242 10.69 2.27 28.40
CA LEU A 242 11.43 3.34 29.05
C LEU A 242 10.78 3.77 30.37
N LYS A 243 9.44 3.87 30.40
CA LYS A 243 8.68 4.17 31.62
C LYS A 243 8.84 3.08 32.67
N GLU A 244 8.82 1.81 32.24
CA GLU A 244 9.06 0.67 33.12
C GLU A 244 10.49 0.70 33.70
N LEU A 245 11.50 0.94 32.87
CA LEU A 245 12.90 1.06 33.30
C LEU A 245 13.13 2.23 34.26
N GLU A 246 12.47 3.38 34.03
CA GLU A 246 12.54 4.53 34.92
C GLU A 246 11.81 4.29 36.26
N ALA A 247 10.68 3.57 36.25
CA ALA A 247 9.99 3.14 37.47
C ALA A 247 10.87 2.16 38.28
N TRP A 248 11.53 1.22 37.61
CA TRP A 248 12.52 0.31 38.18
C TRP A 248 13.68 1.04 38.86
N ARG A 249 14.24 2.02 38.16
CA ARG A 249 15.32 2.86 38.70
C ARG A 249 14.89 3.60 39.97
N ARG A 250 13.68 4.17 39.98
CA ARG A 250 13.14 4.87 41.17
C ARG A 250 12.92 3.93 42.34
N ALA A 251 12.40 2.73 42.10
CA ALA A 251 12.22 1.71 43.13
C ALA A 251 13.55 1.24 43.73
N MET A 252 14.57 1.03 42.88
CA MET A 252 15.93 0.62 43.29
C MET A 252 16.66 1.71 44.10
N ALA A 253 16.43 2.99 43.80
CA ALA A 253 17.06 4.11 44.50
C ALA A 253 16.45 4.40 45.89
N ALA A 254 15.23 3.92 46.17
CA ALA A 254 14.50 4.22 47.41
C ALA A 254 14.79 3.27 48.58
N LYS A 255 15.56 2.19 48.38
CA LYS A 255 15.81 1.14 49.39
C LYS A 255 17.23 1.28 49.97
N PRO A 256 17.42 1.62 51.26
CA PRO A 256 18.75 1.72 51.86
C PRO A 256 19.38 0.34 52.08
N PRO A 257 20.72 0.20 52.02
CA PRO A 257 21.39 -1.08 52.23
C PRO A 257 21.30 -1.50 53.71
N SER A 258 20.57 -2.57 54.01
CA SER A 258 20.51 -3.15 55.35
C SER A 258 21.49 -4.33 55.51
N GLY A 259 22.45 -4.19 56.41
CA GLY A 259 23.03 -5.30 57.19
C GLY A 259 24.17 -6.10 56.55
N ALA A 260 25.33 -6.04 57.21
CA ALA A 260 26.61 -6.66 56.83
C ALA A 260 26.55 -8.16 56.49
N GLY A 261 27.06 -8.50 55.30
CA GLY A 261 27.26 -9.87 54.81
C GLY A 261 27.19 -9.95 53.29
N GLY A 262 28.13 -9.34 52.58
CA GLY A 262 28.14 -9.30 51.10
C GLY A 262 28.38 -10.66 50.43
N LEU A 263 28.07 -10.73 49.12
CA LEU A 263 28.23 -11.89 48.22
C LEU A 263 29.57 -12.65 48.38
N HIS A 264 30.61 -11.94 48.83
CA HIS A 264 31.95 -12.47 49.07
C HIS A 264 32.03 -13.59 50.12
N ALA A 265 31.15 -13.61 51.13
CA ALA A 265 31.12 -14.66 52.14
C ALA A 265 30.50 -15.98 51.64
N LEU A 266 29.83 -15.95 50.48
CA LEU A 266 29.04 -17.06 49.91
C LEU A 266 29.69 -17.64 48.64
N ARG A 267 30.99 -17.41 48.46
CA ARG A 267 31.73 -17.92 47.30
C ARG A 267 31.80 -19.45 47.35
N GLY A 268 31.29 -20.11 46.31
CA GLY A 268 31.32 -21.56 46.13
C GLY A 268 30.32 -22.34 47.00
N THR A 269 29.36 -21.66 47.62
CA THR A 269 28.35 -22.30 48.49
C THR A 269 26.92 -22.14 47.98
N LEU A 270 26.69 -21.36 46.91
CA LEU A 270 25.33 -21.13 46.41
C LEU A 270 24.76 -22.39 45.74
N PRO A 271 23.48 -22.73 46.00
CA PRO A 271 22.80 -23.80 45.30
C PRO A 271 22.63 -23.47 43.81
N TRP A 272 22.56 -24.51 42.99
CA TRP A 272 22.30 -24.36 41.57
C TRP A 272 20.85 -23.91 41.31
N PRO A 273 20.62 -22.97 40.38
CA PRO A 273 19.28 -22.45 40.10
C PRO A 273 18.39 -23.47 39.38
N THR A 274 18.99 -24.47 38.72
CA THR A 274 18.28 -25.62 38.15
C THR A 274 19.26 -26.78 37.95
N GLU A 275 18.72 -27.99 37.83
CA GLU A 275 19.49 -29.19 37.47
C GLU A 275 19.66 -29.25 35.95
N GLY A 276 20.89 -29.40 35.47
CA GLY A 276 21.17 -29.33 34.03
C GLY A 276 22.62 -29.00 33.69
N GLN A 277 23.01 -29.10 32.41
CA GLN A 277 24.37 -28.86 31.96
C GLN A 277 24.58 -27.41 31.53
N VAL A 278 25.68 -26.79 31.95
CA VAL A 278 26.06 -25.46 31.45
C VAL A 278 26.46 -25.57 29.98
N VAL A 279 25.71 -24.94 29.10
CA VAL A 279 25.95 -24.92 27.65
C VAL A 279 26.56 -23.61 27.17
N SER A 280 26.47 -22.57 28.01
CA SER A 280 27.07 -21.28 27.74
C SER A 280 27.65 -20.65 29.00
N TYR A 281 28.79 -19.99 28.84
CA TYR A 281 29.60 -19.45 29.93
C TYR A 281 29.61 -17.92 29.91
N PHE A 282 29.80 -17.35 31.10
CA PHE A 282 29.98 -15.92 31.29
C PHE A 282 31.24 -15.42 30.58
N GLY A 283 31.22 -14.18 30.10
CA GLY A 283 32.40 -13.50 29.56
C GLY A 283 32.47 -13.44 28.03
N ARG A 284 33.67 -13.16 27.53
CA ARG A 284 33.92 -12.91 26.10
C ARG A 284 33.97 -14.23 25.33
N GLN A 285 32.96 -14.49 24.51
CA GLN A 285 32.88 -15.69 23.68
C GLN A 285 32.93 -15.36 22.19
N LYS A 286 33.51 -16.25 21.40
CA LYS A 286 33.57 -16.13 19.94
C LYS A 286 32.26 -16.66 19.35
N HIS A 287 31.56 -15.87 18.55
CA HIS A 287 30.33 -16.29 17.88
C HIS A 287 30.66 -17.36 16.81
N PRO A 288 30.04 -18.55 16.83
CA PRO A 288 30.40 -19.67 15.93
C PRO A 288 30.33 -19.29 14.44
N THR A 289 29.32 -18.50 14.07
CA THR A 289 29.00 -18.20 12.66
C THR A 289 29.58 -16.89 12.13
N PHE A 290 29.84 -15.88 12.98
CA PHE A 290 30.08 -14.49 12.51
C PHE A 290 31.49 -13.96 12.80
N ASN A 291 32.40 -14.76 13.37
CA ASN A 291 33.77 -14.34 13.73
C ASN A 291 33.83 -13.04 14.56
N THR A 292 32.76 -12.72 15.30
CA THR A 292 32.67 -11.59 16.23
C THR A 292 32.79 -12.09 17.66
N TYR A 293 33.16 -11.21 18.60
CA TYR A 293 33.17 -11.53 20.02
C TYR A 293 31.89 -11.00 20.66
N VAL A 294 31.14 -11.88 21.33
CA VAL A 294 29.96 -11.53 22.12
C VAL A 294 30.32 -11.62 23.59
N GLN A 295 30.12 -10.53 24.33
CA GLN A 295 30.26 -10.53 25.79
C GLN A 295 28.96 -11.05 26.39
N ARG A 296 28.96 -12.27 26.93
CA ARG A 296 27.83 -12.83 27.67
C ARG A 296 27.88 -12.36 29.12
N LYS A 297 26.70 -12.02 29.66
CA LYS A 297 26.54 -11.46 31.01
C LYS A 297 26.05 -12.48 32.03
N GLY A 298 25.80 -13.71 31.61
CA GLY A 298 25.34 -14.80 32.45
C GLY A 298 25.75 -16.14 31.85
N ILE A 299 25.24 -17.21 32.45
CA ILE A 299 25.40 -18.59 31.97
C ILE A 299 24.06 -19.11 31.46
N GLU A 300 24.10 -20.06 30.52
CA GLU A 300 22.90 -20.79 30.09
C GLU A 300 23.04 -22.25 30.54
N ILE A 301 22.00 -22.74 31.23
CA ILE A 301 21.94 -24.08 31.78
C ILE A 301 20.86 -24.84 31.02
N ARG A 302 21.24 -25.85 30.26
CA ARG A 302 20.32 -26.76 29.58
C ARG A 302 19.71 -27.71 30.61
N ALA A 303 18.39 -27.61 30.78
CA ALA A 303 17.59 -28.43 31.68
C ALA A 303 16.51 -29.18 30.89
N ALA A 304 15.78 -30.10 31.52
CA ALA A 304 14.55 -30.64 30.94
C ALA A 304 13.44 -29.58 30.97
N GLU A 305 12.49 -29.62 30.04
CA GLU A 305 11.38 -28.65 30.01
C GLU A 305 10.52 -28.81 31.26
N GLY A 306 10.07 -27.69 31.85
CA GLY A 306 9.30 -27.73 33.10
C GLY A 306 10.14 -28.02 34.35
N SER A 307 11.47 -28.03 34.26
CA SER A 307 12.31 -28.21 35.45
C SER A 307 12.18 -27.01 36.38
N ASN A 308 12.20 -27.24 37.69
CA ASN A 308 12.08 -26.15 38.65
C ASN A 308 13.28 -25.19 38.54
N ILE A 309 12.96 -23.89 38.44
CA ILE A 309 13.88 -22.78 38.66
C ILE A 309 13.80 -22.43 40.14
N ARG A 310 14.95 -22.48 40.82
CA ARG A 310 15.07 -22.23 42.25
C ARG A 310 15.82 -20.93 42.51
N SER A 311 15.40 -20.19 43.53
CA SER A 311 16.13 -19.01 43.97
C SER A 311 17.48 -19.41 44.56
N VAL A 312 18.58 -18.84 44.08
CA VAL A 312 19.93 -19.17 44.59
C VAL A 312 20.16 -18.64 46.02
N LEU A 313 19.40 -17.64 46.44
CA LEU A 313 19.53 -16.98 47.73
C LEU A 313 18.16 -16.56 48.27
N ALA A 314 18.07 -16.30 49.57
CA ALA A 314 16.88 -15.69 50.14
C ALA A 314 16.78 -14.22 49.67
N GLY A 315 15.58 -13.74 49.37
CA GLY A 315 15.40 -12.40 48.81
C GLY A 315 13.95 -12.02 48.59
N GLN A 316 13.73 -10.93 47.87
CA GLN A 316 12.42 -10.44 47.46
C GLN A 316 12.33 -10.40 45.94
N VAL A 317 11.26 -10.94 45.38
CA VAL A 317 10.99 -10.90 43.94
C VAL A 317 10.68 -9.46 43.57
N VAL A 318 11.51 -8.87 42.72
CA VAL A 318 11.36 -7.48 42.28
C VAL A 318 10.83 -7.40 40.87
N TYR A 319 11.05 -8.42 40.03
CA TYR A 319 10.48 -8.56 38.68
C TYR A 319 9.94 -9.97 38.47
N ALA A 320 8.82 -10.10 37.78
CA ALA A 320 8.28 -11.38 37.36
C ALA A 320 7.33 -11.17 36.17
N ASP A 321 7.89 -10.89 34.98
CA ASP A 321 7.11 -10.65 33.76
C ASP A 321 7.96 -10.88 32.49
N TRP A 322 7.35 -10.72 31.32
CA TRP A 322 8.00 -10.84 30.02
C TRP A 322 8.92 -9.65 29.71
N LEU A 323 10.21 -9.94 29.50
CA LEU A 323 11.21 -8.97 29.08
C LEU A 323 11.70 -9.27 27.66
N LYS A 324 11.49 -8.32 26.75
CA LYS A 324 11.83 -8.48 25.33
C LYS A 324 13.32 -8.82 25.14
N GLY A 325 13.60 -9.96 24.49
CA GLY A 325 14.95 -10.50 24.26
C GLY A 325 15.43 -11.49 25.32
N TYR A 326 14.78 -11.56 26.49
CA TYR A 326 15.04 -12.53 27.56
C TYR A 326 13.85 -13.48 27.81
N GLY A 327 12.68 -13.21 27.22
CA GLY A 327 11.49 -14.04 27.43
C GLY A 327 10.85 -13.76 28.78
N LEU A 328 10.29 -14.79 29.42
CA LEU A 328 9.75 -14.68 30.76
C LEU A 328 10.90 -14.58 31.78
N VAL A 329 10.93 -13.51 32.58
CA VAL A 329 12.05 -13.20 33.50
C VAL A 329 11.58 -13.02 34.93
N ILE A 330 12.35 -13.60 35.85
CA ILE A 330 12.23 -13.39 37.30
C ILE A 330 13.52 -12.72 37.78
N ILE A 331 13.40 -11.65 38.58
CA ILE A 331 14.53 -11.00 39.23
C ILE A 331 14.28 -11.01 40.73
N VAL A 332 15.24 -11.53 41.50
CA VAL A 332 15.19 -11.57 42.96
C VAL A 332 16.28 -10.65 43.53
N ASP A 333 15.87 -9.77 44.43
CA ASP A 333 16.72 -8.87 45.24
C ASP A 333 17.10 -9.60 46.53
N HIS A 334 18.39 -9.93 46.68
CA HIS A 334 18.93 -10.65 47.85
C HIS A 334 19.46 -9.71 48.94
N ALA A 335 19.11 -8.42 48.89
CA ALA A 335 19.70 -7.36 49.69
C ALA A 335 21.20 -7.15 49.42
N ASN A 336 21.78 -6.11 50.02
CA ASN A 336 23.19 -5.72 49.83
C ASN A 336 23.59 -5.45 48.37
N GLY A 337 22.61 -5.10 47.52
CA GLY A 337 22.81 -4.86 46.10
C GLY A 337 23.02 -6.15 45.30
N VAL A 338 22.79 -7.33 45.86
CA VAL A 338 22.91 -8.59 45.11
C VAL A 338 21.60 -8.90 44.41
N PHE A 339 21.65 -9.17 43.11
CA PHE A 339 20.48 -9.59 42.33
C PHE A 339 20.77 -10.89 41.60
N SER A 340 19.76 -11.75 41.54
CA SER A 340 19.75 -12.88 40.61
C SER A 340 18.66 -12.69 39.56
N LEU A 341 18.99 -13.03 38.32
CA LEU A 341 18.09 -12.96 37.18
C LEU A 341 17.96 -14.34 36.56
N TYR A 342 16.72 -14.77 36.37
CA TYR A 342 16.33 -16.04 35.77
C TYR A 342 15.47 -15.71 34.56
N ALA A 343 15.87 -16.16 33.37
CA ALA A 343 15.17 -15.86 32.12
C ALA A 343 14.92 -17.13 31.30
N HIS A 344 14.12 -16.99 30.25
CA HIS A 344 13.61 -18.12 29.44
C HIS A 344 12.72 -19.09 30.23
N ALA A 345 12.06 -18.61 31.30
CA ALA A 345 11.10 -19.44 32.02
C ALA A 345 9.88 -19.76 31.14
N SER A 346 9.31 -20.96 31.25
CA SER A 346 8.01 -21.30 30.66
C SER A 346 6.87 -20.74 31.50
N LYS A 347 7.07 -20.71 32.83
CA LYS A 347 6.07 -20.31 33.81
C LYS A 347 6.74 -19.65 35.01
N ILE A 348 6.10 -18.61 35.53
CA ILE A 348 6.47 -17.94 36.78
C ILE A 348 5.57 -18.48 37.89
N LEU A 349 6.17 -18.91 39.00
CA LEU A 349 5.47 -19.33 40.22
C LEU A 349 5.50 -18.23 41.30
N ALA A 350 6.49 -17.34 41.24
CA ALA A 350 6.70 -16.28 42.22
C ALA A 350 5.96 -14.98 41.87
N VAL A 351 5.42 -14.29 42.88
CA VAL A 351 4.70 -13.02 42.70
C VAL A 351 5.62 -11.84 43.00
N VAL A 352 5.54 -10.76 42.21
CA VAL A 352 6.30 -9.53 42.49
C VAL A 352 5.98 -9.01 43.89
N GLY A 353 7.03 -8.74 44.67
CA GLY A 353 6.95 -8.33 46.08
C GLY A 353 7.03 -9.47 47.09
N ALA A 354 6.87 -10.73 46.67
CA ALA A 354 6.98 -11.89 47.56
C ALA A 354 8.41 -12.09 48.06
N LYS A 355 8.55 -12.52 49.33
CA LYS A 355 9.84 -12.98 49.88
C LYS A 355 10.01 -14.46 49.52
N VAL A 356 11.21 -14.82 49.08
CA VAL A 356 11.58 -16.18 48.69
C VAL A 356 12.81 -16.62 49.46
N GLU A 357 12.90 -17.90 49.80
CA GLU A 357 14.05 -18.52 50.47
C GLU A 357 15.06 -19.10 49.46
N ALA A 358 16.28 -19.38 49.92
CA ALA A 358 17.27 -20.07 49.10
C ALA A 358 16.80 -21.51 48.79
N GLY A 359 16.78 -21.89 47.52
CA GLY A 359 16.31 -23.19 47.03
C GLY A 359 14.81 -23.25 46.74
N GLU A 360 14.05 -22.21 47.05
CA GLU A 360 12.60 -22.16 46.81
C GLU A 360 12.29 -22.12 45.30
N PRO A 361 11.34 -22.92 44.80
CA PRO A 361 10.93 -22.89 43.39
C PRO A 361 10.20 -21.59 43.06
N ILE A 362 10.75 -20.83 42.12
CA ILE A 362 10.25 -19.51 41.68
C ILE A 362 9.65 -19.54 40.27
N GLY A 363 9.92 -20.59 39.50
CA GLY A 363 9.45 -20.76 38.13
C GLY A 363 9.76 -22.13 37.56
N GLU A 364 9.42 -22.33 36.29
CA GLU A 364 9.71 -23.53 35.51
C GLU A 364 10.54 -23.16 34.27
N THR A 365 11.51 -24.00 33.89
CA THR A 365 12.34 -23.79 32.69
C THR A 365 11.52 -23.98 31.42
N GLY A 366 11.86 -23.21 30.37
CA GLY A 366 11.18 -23.25 29.08
C GLY A 366 12.03 -22.76 27.93
N ASP A 367 11.36 -22.48 26.81
CA ASP A 367 11.92 -21.87 25.61
C ASP A 367 11.14 -20.61 25.22
N THR A 368 10.93 -19.70 26.17
CA THR A 368 10.35 -18.38 25.88
C THR A 368 11.38 -17.39 25.30
N GLY A 369 12.61 -17.87 25.06
CA GLY A 369 13.70 -17.14 24.43
C GLY A 369 13.68 -17.18 22.91
N MET A 370 14.74 -16.65 22.29
CA MET A 370 14.88 -16.58 20.83
C MET A 370 15.71 -17.74 20.25
N THR A 371 16.09 -18.71 21.09
CA THR A 371 17.15 -19.70 20.83
C THR A 371 16.66 -21.11 20.50
N GLY A 372 15.38 -21.46 20.74
CA GLY A 372 14.83 -22.75 20.31
C GLY A 372 15.24 -23.95 21.19
N ASP A 373 16.01 -23.69 22.24
CA ASP A 373 16.65 -24.69 23.12
C ASP A 373 16.16 -24.45 24.54
N ASN A 374 15.62 -25.49 25.19
CA ASN A 374 15.14 -25.41 26.56
C ASN A 374 16.30 -25.18 27.54
N THR A 375 16.52 -23.92 27.90
CA THR A 375 17.68 -23.44 28.64
C THR A 375 17.26 -22.38 29.64
N LEU A 376 17.81 -22.42 30.84
CA LEU A 376 17.70 -21.35 31.82
C LEU A 376 18.85 -20.37 31.59
N TYR A 377 18.52 -19.12 31.26
CA TYR A 377 19.51 -18.05 31.34
C TYR A 377 19.59 -17.56 32.79
N PHE A 378 20.77 -17.66 33.39
CA PHE A 378 21.04 -17.26 34.77
C PHE A 378 22.14 -16.21 34.86
N GLU A 379 21.87 -15.14 35.57
CA GLU A 379 22.80 -14.03 35.76
C GLU A 379 22.80 -13.59 37.24
N LEU A 380 24.00 -13.47 37.79
CA LEU A 380 24.21 -12.93 39.13
C LEU A 380 24.81 -11.53 38.99
N ARG A 381 24.32 -10.57 39.78
CA ARG A 381 24.78 -9.18 39.73
C ARG A 381 25.14 -8.69 41.11
N GLU A 382 26.24 -7.93 41.16
CA GLU A 382 26.58 -7.11 42.31
C GLU A 382 26.34 -5.64 41.94
N GLY A 383 25.19 -5.15 42.38
CA GLY A 383 24.55 -3.92 41.98
C GLY A 383 24.21 -3.93 40.49
N ALA A 384 25.21 -3.53 39.73
CA ALA A 384 25.10 -3.10 38.35
C ALA A 384 25.86 -4.00 37.37
N GLU A 385 26.96 -4.55 37.88
CA GLU A 385 27.89 -5.33 37.09
C GLU A 385 27.48 -6.80 37.19
N PRO A 386 27.34 -7.49 36.06
CA PRO A 386 27.16 -8.91 36.06
C PRO A 386 28.47 -9.59 36.45
N VAL A 387 28.36 -10.58 37.32
CA VAL A 387 29.50 -11.32 37.83
C VAL A 387 29.39 -12.78 37.39
N ASP A 388 30.53 -13.44 37.14
CA ASP A 388 30.57 -14.84 36.68
C ASP A 388 29.92 -15.85 37.67
N PRO A 389 28.67 -16.29 37.43
CA PRO A 389 27.91 -17.04 38.43
C PRO A 389 28.61 -18.33 38.90
N LEU A 390 29.47 -18.92 38.06
CA LEU A 390 30.20 -20.16 38.38
C LEU A 390 31.20 -20.01 39.53
N VAL A 391 31.64 -18.79 39.84
CA VAL A 391 32.52 -18.53 41.00
C VAL A 391 31.75 -18.68 42.32
N TRP A 392 30.43 -18.48 42.31
CA TRP A 392 29.58 -18.49 43.50
C TRP A 392 28.80 -19.79 43.69
N LEU A 393 28.44 -20.45 42.59
CA LEU A 393 27.76 -21.75 42.63
C LEU A 393 28.65 -22.84 43.23
N SER A 394 28.04 -23.78 43.93
CA SER A 394 28.74 -24.92 44.52
C SER A 394 29.40 -25.79 43.44
N LYS A 395 30.58 -26.35 43.77
CA LYS A 395 31.27 -27.32 42.90
C LYS A 395 30.39 -28.56 42.73
N ARG A 396 30.26 -29.00 41.48
CA ARG A 396 29.60 -30.26 41.12
C ARG A 396 30.58 -31.41 41.08
#